data_AF-A0A7S1RR92-F1
#
_entry.id   AF-A0A7S1RR92-F1
#
_cell.length_a   1.000
_cell.length_b   1.000
_cell.length_c   1.000
_cell.angle_alpha   90.00
_cell.angle_beta   90.00
_cell.angle_gamma   90.00
#
_symmetry.space_group_name_H-M   'P 1'
#
loop_
_entity.id
_entity.type
_entity.pdbx_description
1 polymer ?
#
loop_
_entity_poly.entity_id
_entity_poly.type
_entity_poly.pdbx_seq_one_letter_code
_entity_poly.pdbx_strand_id
1 'polypeptide(L)'
;DTVRPYLGSSLDGAEGPWDKNCDGGSCWNEAWLRQAFKERFASLDSFSRDDLVWILGGVLHKVHLDMDLSDETLRDWASMQQQLVKAAPFGSNWLFDALVGSRSVLSAKQSYLEMYKEAVKKRWPKEDWEKVPGKLTVLASALLDSLTLIGVSSLATTLDFLLA
;
A
#
# COMPACT_ATOMS: atom_id res chain seq x y z
N ASP A 1 -12.14 -19.22 15.15
CA ASP A 1 -11.05 -18.22 15.22
C ASP A 1 -11.58 -16.85 14.87
N THR A 2 -11.53 -15.93 15.82
CA THR A 2 -12.02 -14.56 15.64
C THR A 2 -11.01 -13.79 14.80
N VAL A 3 -11.42 -13.30 13.63
CA VAL A 3 -10.62 -12.38 12.80
C VAL A 3 -10.32 -11.15 13.67
N ARG A 4 -9.07 -11.02 14.13
CA ARG A 4 -8.62 -9.84 14.87
C ARG A 4 -8.64 -8.62 13.93
N PRO A 5 -8.84 -7.41 14.46
CA PRO A 5 -8.78 -6.19 13.65
C PRO A 5 -7.48 -6.17 12.85
N TYR A 6 -7.59 -5.94 11.55
CA TYR A 6 -6.51 -5.90 10.55
C TYR A 6 -5.25 -5.12 11.00
N LEU A 7 -5.44 -4.05 11.80
CA LEU A 7 -4.35 -3.26 12.36
C LEU A 7 -3.64 -3.96 13.52
N GLY A 8 -4.35 -4.68 14.40
CA GLY A 8 -3.76 -5.32 15.58
C GLY A 8 -2.78 -6.42 15.21
N SER A 9 -3.16 -7.35 14.33
CA SER A 9 -2.25 -8.42 13.88
C SER A 9 -1.09 -7.91 13.04
N SER A 10 -1.26 -6.78 12.35
CA SER A 10 -0.16 -6.14 11.64
C SER A 10 0.81 -5.52 12.64
N LEU A 11 0.32 -4.76 13.62
CA LEU A 11 1.15 -4.07 14.62
C LEU A 11 1.89 -5.02 15.59
N ASP A 12 1.36 -6.23 15.84
CA ASP A 12 2.03 -7.26 16.65
C ASP A 12 3.43 -7.64 16.09
N GLY A 13 3.69 -7.43 14.79
CA GLY A 13 5.00 -7.62 14.16
C GLY A 13 6.07 -6.63 14.63
N ALA A 14 5.67 -5.44 15.11
CA ALA A 14 6.59 -4.44 15.65
C ALA A 14 7.19 -4.84 17.02
N GLU A 15 6.52 -5.73 17.76
CA GLU A 15 6.95 -6.22 19.07
C GLU A 15 7.63 -7.60 19.02
N GLY A 16 7.71 -8.21 17.83
CA GLY A 16 8.16 -9.59 17.67
C GLY A 16 9.67 -9.78 17.89
N PRO A 17 10.11 -10.95 18.43
CA PRO A 17 11.52 -11.29 18.51
C PRO A 17 12.17 -11.26 17.11
N TRP A 18 13.49 -11.04 17.08
CA TRP A 18 14.32 -11.01 15.87
C TRP A 18 14.34 -12.37 15.14
N ASP A 19 13.22 -12.75 14.53
CA ASP A 19 13.16 -13.88 13.62
C ASP A 19 13.79 -13.46 12.30
N LYS A 20 14.93 -14.07 11.99
CA LYS A 20 15.68 -13.84 10.75
C LYS A 20 15.01 -14.46 9.53
N ASN A 21 13.98 -15.29 9.71
CA ASN A 21 13.26 -15.96 8.62
C ASN A 21 12.01 -15.19 8.19
N CYS A 22 11.84 -13.96 8.66
CA CYS A 22 10.66 -13.19 8.35
C CYS A 22 10.68 -12.64 6.92
N ASP A 23 9.57 -12.81 6.19
CA ASP A 23 9.49 -12.57 4.74
C ASP A 23 8.62 -11.36 4.35
N GLY A 24 8.05 -10.66 5.32
CA GLY A 24 7.16 -9.52 5.10
C GLY A 24 5.72 -9.91 4.78
N GLY A 25 5.51 -11.11 4.23
CA GLY A 25 4.21 -11.61 3.84
C GLY A 25 3.48 -12.21 5.05
N SER A 26 4.02 -13.28 5.62
CA SER A 26 3.38 -14.00 6.73
C SER A 26 3.68 -13.39 8.11
N CYS A 27 4.77 -12.65 8.21
CA CYS A 27 5.19 -11.85 9.36
C CYS A 27 5.96 -10.62 8.85
N TRP A 28 6.18 -9.62 9.71
CA TRP A 28 7.20 -8.58 9.50
C TRP A 28 7.77 -8.16 10.86
N ASN A 29 9.00 -7.63 10.87
CA ASN A 29 9.67 -7.07 12.06
C ASN A 29 10.66 -5.96 11.66
N GLU A 30 11.31 -5.33 12.64
CA GLU A 30 12.27 -4.24 12.40
C GLU A 30 13.43 -4.65 11.47
N ALA A 31 13.99 -5.85 11.66
CA ALA A 31 15.11 -6.34 10.87
C ALA A 31 14.74 -6.52 9.39
N TRP A 32 13.58 -7.13 9.13
CA TRP A 32 13.04 -7.28 7.78
C TRP A 32 12.75 -5.91 7.15
N LEU A 33 12.12 -4.98 7.89
CA LEU A 33 11.84 -3.63 7.39
C LEU A 33 13.13 -2.92 6.97
N ARG A 34 14.16 -2.91 7.83
CA ARG A 34 15.46 -2.29 7.51
C ARG A 34 16.09 -2.91 6.27
N GLN A 35 16.03 -4.23 6.13
CA GLN A 35 16.55 -4.91 4.95
C GLN A 35 15.77 -4.55 3.68
N ALA A 36 14.44 -4.56 3.73
CA ALA A 36 13.57 -4.22 2.61
C ALA A 36 13.83 -2.79 2.11
N PHE A 37 13.93 -1.81 3.02
CA PHE A 37 14.28 -0.44 2.64
C PHE A 37 15.70 -0.33 2.08
N LYS A 38 16.68 -1.00 2.71
CA LYS A 38 18.08 -0.98 2.23
C LYS A 38 18.22 -1.53 0.82
N GLU A 39 17.54 -2.62 0.49
CA GLU A 39 17.54 -3.20 -0.86
C GLU A 39 16.94 -2.23 -1.88
N ARG A 40 15.83 -1.56 -1.54
CA ARG A 40 15.19 -0.57 -2.40
C ARG A 40 16.07 0.67 -2.61
N PHE A 41 16.76 1.15 -1.57
CA PHE A 41 17.69 2.26 -1.73
C PHE A 41 18.94 1.89 -2.52
N ALA A 42 19.45 0.66 -2.37
CA ALA A 42 20.60 0.21 -3.13
C ALA A 42 20.34 0.15 -4.64
N SER A 43 19.08 0.00 -5.06
CA SER A 43 18.68 0.05 -6.48
C SER A 43 18.56 1.46 -7.06
N LEU A 44 18.80 2.52 -6.29
CA LEU A 44 18.64 3.91 -6.74
C LEU A 44 19.97 4.65 -6.83
N ASP A 45 20.23 5.24 -8.00
CA ASP A 45 21.40 6.11 -8.20
C ASP A 45 21.28 7.44 -7.45
N SER A 46 20.05 7.91 -7.22
CA SER A 46 19.74 9.13 -6.47
C SER A 46 18.39 9.00 -5.78
N PHE A 47 18.23 9.65 -4.62
CA PHE A 47 17.01 9.59 -3.82
C PHE A 47 16.28 10.94 -3.87
N SER A 48 15.02 10.90 -4.28
CA SER A 48 14.10 12.05 -4.22
C SER A 48 12.93 11.78 -3.28
N ARG A 49 12.21 12.84 -2.90
CA ARG A 49 10.98 12.72 -2.12
C ARG A 49 9.91 11.89 -2.83
N ASP A 50 9.87 11.95 -4.16
CA ASP A 50 8.91 11.19 -4.96
C ASP A 50 9.22 9.70 -4.95
N ASP A 51 10.50 9.33 -4.73
CA ASP A 51 10.89 7.92 -4.61
C ASP A 51 10.35 7.25 -3.35
N LEU A 52 10.25 8.03 -2.27
CA LEU A 52 9.78 7.52 -0.98
C LEU A 52 8.36 6.98 -1.05
N VAL A 53 7.49 7.58 -1.88
CA VAL A 53 6.08 7.18 -1.99
C VAL A 53 5.95 5.77 -2.56
N TRP A 54 6.64 5.47 -3.67
CA TRP A 54 6.52 4.16 -4.31
C TRP A 54 7.29 3.08 -3.53
N ILE A 55 8.41 3.43 -2.88
CA ILE A 55 9.15 2.52 -1.98
C ILE A 55 8.27 2.13 -0.79
N LEU A 56 7.65 3.10 -0.13
CA LEU A 56 6.70 2.84 0.97
C LEU A 56 5.50 2.04 0.48
N GLY A 57 4.98 2.37 -0.70
CA GLY A 57 3.96 1.60 -1.39
C GLY A 57 4.36 0.12 -1.43
N GLY A 58 5.56 -0.21 -1.88
CA GLY A 58 6.05 -1.59 -1.95
C GLY A 58 6.03 -2.31 -0.62
N VAL A 59 6.57 -1.69 0.44
CA VAL A 59 6.60 -2.28 1.78
C VAL A 59 5.19 -2.51 2.33
N LEU A 60 4.30 -1.51 2.20
CA LEU A 60 2.94 -1.60 2.72
C LEU A 60 2.10 -2.64 1.95
N HIS A 61 2.24 -2.74 0.62
CA HIS A 61 1.56 -3.78 -0.16
C HIS A 61 2.05 -5.18 0.24
N LYS A 62 3.35 -5.34 0.50
CA LYS A 62 3.89 -6.62 0.98
C LYS A 62 3.34 -7.00 2.36
N VAL A 63 3.41 -6.09 3.32
CA VAL A 63 2.93 -6.33 4.71
C VAL A 63 1.44 -6.65 4.77
N HIS A 64 0.63 -5.88 4.06
CA HIS A 64 -0.81 -5.93 4.20
C HIS A 64 -1.48 -6.98 3.32
N LEU A 65 -0.94 -7.19 2.11
CA LEU A 65 -1.57 -8.00 1.07
C LEU A 65 -0.69 -9.15 0.58
N ASP A 66 0.54 -9.31 1.10
CA ASP A 66 1.54 -10.25 0.56
C ASP A 66 1.73 -10.10 -0.95
N MET A 67 1.86 -8.83 -1.37
CA MET A 67 2.03 -8.45 -2.77
C MET A 67 3.43 -7.90 -3.03
N ASP A 68 4.17 -8.60 -3.90
CA ASP A 68 5.42 -8.12 -4.46
C ASP A 68 5.14 -7.43 -5.81
N LEU A 69 4.97 -6.11 -5.78
CA LEU A 69 4.72 -5.31 -6.97
C LEU A 69 6.04 -4.91 -7.66
N SER A 70 6.02 -4.83 -8.99
CA SER A 70 7.14 -4.31 -9.76
C SER A 70 7.31 -2.80 -9.52
N ASP A 71 8.53 -2.31 -9.72
CA ASP A 71 8.85 -0.88 -9.57
C ASP A 71 8.01 0.00 -10.48
N GLU A 72 7.73 -0.47 -11.70
CA GLU A 72 6.83 0.19 -12.65
C GLU A 72 5.42 0.33 -12.07
N THR A 73 4.84 -0.76 -11.55
CA THR A 73 3.51 -0.72 -10.93
C THR A 73 3.48 0.17 -9.69
N LEU A 74 4.54 0.15 -8.88
CA LEU A 74 4.64 0.98 -7.68
C LEU A 74 4.74 2.47 -8.03
N ARG A 75 5.46 2.83 -9.10
CA ARG A 75 5.56 4.21 -9.60
C ARG A 75 4.23 4.69 -10.19
N ASP A 76 3.54 3.84 -10.93
CA ASP A 76 2.19 4.14 -11.44
C ASP A 76 1.19 4.34 -10.30
N TRP A 77 1.28 3.49 -9.27
CA TRP A 77 0.47 3.61 -8.06
C TRP A 77 0.74 4.92 -7.32
N ALA A 78 2.01 5.28 -7.13
CA ALA A 78 2.40 6.54 -6.50
C ALA A 78 1.91 7.76 -7.29
N SER A 79 1.99 7.72 -8.63
CA SER A 79 1.45 8.76 -9.51
C SER A 79 -0.06 8.92 -9.35
N MET A 80 -0.80 7.80 -9.32
CA MET A 80 -2.25 7.81 -9.06
C MET A 80 -2.55 8.43 -7.68
N GLN A 81 -1.84 8.03 -6.63
CA GLN A 81 -2.00 8.56 -5.29
C GLN A 81 -1.80 10.08 -5.25
N GLN A 82 -0.74 10.59 -5.87
CA GLN A 82 -0.48 12.03 -5.96
C GLN A 82 -1.61 12.78 -6.70
N GLN A 83 -2.19 12.20 -7.74
CA GLN A 83 -3.33 12.78 -8.46
C GLN A 83 -4.59 12.80 -7.57
N LEU A 84 -4.84 11.75 -6.80
CA LEU A 84 -5.97 11.69 -5.86
C LEU A 84 -5.84 12.71 -4.72
N VAL A 85 -4.63 12.90 -4.19
CA VAL A 85 -4.35 13.93 -3.16
C VAL A 85 -4.62 15.33 -3.70
N LYS A 86 -4.16 15.61 -4.93
CA LYS A 86 -4.44 16.90 -5.60
C LYS A 86 -5.94 17.12 -5.84
N ALA A 87 -6.74 16.05 -5.89
CA ALA A 87 -8.19 16.11 -6.06
C ALA A 87 -8.96 16.23 -4.72
N ALA A 88 -8.34 15.98 -3.58
CA ALA A 88 -8.96 16.09 -2.25
C ALA A 88 -8.81 17.53 -1.68
N PRO A 89 -9.84 18.07 -1.01
CA PRO A 89 -10.70 19.16 -1.45
C PRO A 89 -10.10 20.57 -1.29
N PHE A 90 -9.82 21.24 -2.41
CA PHE A 90 -9.91 22.70 -2.54
C PHE A 90 -10.87 23.03 -3.69
N GLY A 91 -12.17 22.75 -3.50
CA GLY A 91 -13.24 23.16 -4.41
C GLY A 91 -13.21 22.46 -5.77
N SER A 92 -14.24 21.67 -6.07
CA SER A 92 -14.48 21.08 -7.38
C SER A 92 -14.63 22.16 -8.45
N ASN A 93 -13.53 22.54 -9.08
CA ASN A 93 -13.55 23.27 -10.34
C ASN A 93 -13.68 22.23 -11.46
N TRP A 94 -14.76 22.28 -12.21
CA TRP A 94 -15.03 21.43 -13.40
C TRP A 94 -13.86 21.36 -14.41
N LEU A 95 -12.98 22.37 -14.40
CA LEU A 95 -11.71 22.39 -15.14
C LEU A 95 -10.72 21.31 -14.67
N PHE A 96 -10.68 20.98 -13.37
CA PHE A 96 -9.85 19.91 -12.81
C PHE A 96 -10.36 18.52 -13.19
N ASP A 97 -11.67 18.28 -13.30
CA ASP A 97 -12.23 17.00 -13.79
C ASP A 97 -11.89 16.73 -15.26
N ALA A 98 -11.58 17.78 -16.02
CA ALA A 98 -11.12 17.73 -17.40
C ALA A 98 -9.57 17.65 -17.53
N LEU A 99 -8.83 18.26 -16.59
CA LEU A 99 -7.35 18.30 -16.58
C LEU A 99 -6.73 17.06 -15.92
N VAL A 100 -7.29 16.63 -14.80
CA VAL A 100 -7.02 15.33 -14.19
C VAL A 100 -7.91 14.38 -14.97
N GLY A 101 -7.36 13.59 -15.90
CA GLY A 101 -8.14 12.67 -16.71
C GLY A 101 -8.98 11.74 -15.84
N SER A 102 -10.20 12.16 -15.47
CA SER A 102 -11.03 11.50 -14.46
C SER A 102 -11.32 10.06 -14.85
N ARG A 103 -11.39 9.79 -16.17
CA ARG A 103 -11.48 8.42 -16.70
C ARG A 103 -10.23 7.57 -16.45
N SER A 104 -9.01 8.12 -16.57
CA SER A 104 -7.78 7.34 -16.36
C SER A 104 -7.53 7.05 -14.89
N VAL A 105 -7.77 8.02 -13.99
CA VAL A 105 -7.65 7.82 -12.54
C VAL A 105 -8.71 6.86 -12.03
N LEU A 106 -9.96 6.97 -12.49
CA LEU A 106 -11.01 6.02 -12.12
C LEU A 106 -10.73 4.62 -12.68
N SER A 107 -10.22 4.50 -13.91
CA SER A 107 -9.81 3.19 -14.45
C SER A 107 -8.62 2.60 -13.71
N ALA A 108 -7.66 3.42 -13.29
CA ALA A 108 -6.52 2.98 -12.49
C ALA A 108 -7.01 2.50 -11.11
N LYS A 109 -7.87 3.27 -10.44
CA LYS A 109 -8.50 2.87 -9.18
C LYS A 109 -9.23 1.54 -9.32
N GLN A 110 -9.98 1.34 -10.40
CA GLN A 110 -10.67 0.07 -10.67
C GLN A 110 -9.69 -1.08 -10.88
N SER A 111 -8.59 -0.86 -11.61
CA SER A 111 -7.54 -1.87 -11.82
C SER A 111 -6.91 -2.30 -10.49
N TYR A 112 -6.52 -1.35 -9.63
CA TYR A 112 -6.00 -1.65 -8.30
C TYR A 112 -7.04 -2.32 -7.40
N LEU A 113 -8.32 -1.94 -7.51
CA LEU A 113 -9.39 -2.59 -6.76
C LEU A 113 -9.51 -4.08 -7.11
N GLU A 114 -9.49 -4.44 -8.39
CA GLU A 114 -9.53 -5.85 -8.81
C GLU A 114 -8.26 -6.60 -8.37
N MET A 115 -7.09 -5.96 -8.50
CA MET A 115 -5.83 -6.51 -8.00
C MET A 115 -5.89 -6.80 -6.49
N TYR A 116 -6.47 -5.90 -5.71
CA TYR A 116 -6.60 -6.04 -4.26
C TYR A 116 -7.62 -7.11 -3.88
N LYS A 117 -8.71 -7.27 -4.63
CA LYS A 117 -9.66 -8.36 -4.41
C LYS A 117 -8.96 -9.72 -4.55
N GLU A 118 -8.16 -9.90 -5.58
CA GLU A 118 -7.41 -11.16 -5.77
C GLU A 118 -6.36 -11.36 -4.67
N ALA A 119 -5.68 -10.31 -4.23
CA ALA A 119 -4.76 -10.38 -3.10
C ALA A 119 -5.45 -10.74 -1.78
N VAL A 120 -6.62 -10.16 -1.50
CA VAL A 120 -7.46 -10.50 -0.33
C VAL A 120 -7.85 -11.98 -0.37
N LYS A 121 -8.28 -12.50 -1.54
CA LYS A 121 -8.60 -13.93 -1.69
C LYS A 121 -7.40 -14.83 -1.38
N LYS A 122 -6.23 -14.49 -1.91
CA LYS A 122 -4.97 -15.23 -1.66
C LYS A 122 -4.56 -15.17 -0.19
N ARG A 123 -4.70 -14.01 0.45
CA ARG A 123 -4.29 -13.74 1.82
C ARG A 123 -5.14 -14.50 2.85
N TRP A 124 -6.44 -14.61 2.60
CA TRP A 124 -7.39 -15.30 3.47
C TRP A 124 -8.13 -16.40 2.71
N PRO A 125 -7.47 -17.51 2.35
CA PRO A 125 -8.03 -18.56 1.50
C PRO A 125 -9.09 -19.41 2.22
N LYS A 126 -9.20 -19.28 3.55
CA LYS A 126 -10.21 -19.98 4.36
C LYS A 126 -11.60 -19.33 4.29
N GLU A 127 -11.67 -18.09 3.82
CA GLU A 127 -12.92 -17.34 3.69
C GLU A 127 -13.57 -17.62 2.33
N ASP A 128 -14.88 -17.83 2.31
CA ASP A 128 -15.64 -18.10 1.09
C ASP A 128 -16.07 -16.79 0.42
N TRP A 129 -15.08 -16.09 -0.14
CA TRP A 129 -15.27 -14.75 -0.74
C TRP A 129 -16.29 -14.71 -1.87
N GLU A 130 -16.45 -15.82 -2.59
CA GLU A 130 -17.42 -15.97 -3.68
C GLU A 130 -18.87 -15.91 -3.19
N LYS A 131 -19.13 -16.30 -1.92
CA LYS A 131 -20.45 -16.14 -1.30
C LYS A 131 -20.72 -14.73 -0.74
N VAL A 132 -19.69 -13.90 -0.61
CA VAL A 132 -19.79 -12.55 -0.02
C VAL A 132 -19.07 -11.47 -0.87
N PRO A 133 -19.37 -11.33 -2.17
CA PRO A 133 -18.63 -10.44 -3.08
C PRO A 133 -18.70 -8.96 -2.66
N GLY A 134 -19.78 -8.55 -2.00
CA GLY A 134 -19.91 -7.21 -1.42
C GLY A 134 -18.90 -6.94 -0.30
N LYS A 135 -18.68 -7.90 0.60
CA LYS A 135 -17.69 -7.76 1.69
C LYS A 135 -16.27 -7.69 1.15
N LEU A 136 -15.97 -8.53 0.16
CA LEU A 136 -14.69 -8.51 -0.54
C LEU A 136 -14.42 -7.14 -1.18
N THR A 137 -15.42 -6.57 -1.85
CA THR A 137 -15.31 -5.25 -2.48
C THR A 137 -15.09 -4.14 -1.44
N VAL A 138 -15.84 -4.14 -0.34
CA VAL A 138 -15.68 -3.16 0.74
C VAL A 138 -14.30 -3.26 1.37
N LEU A 139 -13.83 -4.48 1.67
CA LEU A 139 -12.50 -4.69 2.25
C LEU A 139 -11.40 -4.23 1.29
N ALA A 140 -11.44 -4.65 0.03
CA ALA A 140 -10.45 -4.23 -0.97
C ALA A 140 -10.45 -2.71 -1.19
N SER A 141 -11.63 -2.08 -1.19
CA SER A 141 -11.76 -0.61 -1.29
C SER A 141 -11.17 0.08 -0.06
N ALA A 142 -11.46 -0.42 1.15
CA ALA A 142 -10.92 0.15 2.39
C ALA A 142 -9.39 0.03 2.45
N LEU A 143 -8.82 -1.08 1.97
CA LEU A 143 -7.38 -1.27 1.86
C LEU A 143 -6.75 -0.29 0.87
N LEU A 144 -7.36 -0.15 -0.31
CA LEU A 144 -6.92 0.79 -1.34
C LEU A 144 -6.93 2.22 -0.81
N ASP A 145 -8.04 2.65 -0.23
CA ASP A 145 -8.15 4.00 0.33
C ASP A 145 -7.15 4.21 1.49
N SER A 146 -6.98 3.22 2.38
CA SER A 146 -6.01 3.31 3.49
C SER A 146 -4.58 3.47 2.99
N LEU A 147 -4.14 2.66 2.03
CA LEU A 147 -2.80 2.75 1.46
C LEU A 147 -2.58 4.06 0.70
N THR A 148 -3.60 4.53 0.01
CA THR A 148 -3.59 5.81 -0.72
C THR A 148 -3.54 7.02 0.23
N LEU A 149 -4.07 6.91 1.45
CA LEU A 149 -4.02 7.99 2.45
C LEU A 149 -2.74 7.96 3.30
N ILE A 150 -2.28 6.76 3.70
CA ILE A 150 -1.11 6.59 4.58
C ILE A 150 0.17 7.05 3.89
N GLY A 151 0.37 6.72 2.61
CA GLY A 151 1.61 7.07 1.90
C GLY A 151 1.89 8.58 1.76
N VAL A 152 0.95 9.45 2.15
CA VAL A 152 1.10 10.92 2.11
C VAL A 152 1.43 11.48 3.49
N SER A 153 0.75 11.00 4.52
CA SER A 153 0.96 11.45 5.90
C SER A 153 2.18 10.80 6.56
N SER A 154 2.54 9.58 6.15
CA SER A 154 3.64 8.83 6.77
C SER A 154 5.02 9.21 6.24
N LEU A 155 5.14 10.02 5.17
CA LEU A 155 6.44 10.33 4.55
C LEU A 155 7.44 10.94 5.54
N ALA A 156 7.00 11.85 6.41
CA ALA A 156 7.87 12.48 7.41
C ALA A 156 8.35 11.48 8.46
N THR A 157 7.44 10.70 9.04
CA THR A 157 7.75 9.68 10.05
C THR A 157 8.61 8.55 9.49
N THR A 158 8.38 8.15 8.24
CA THR A 158 9.22 7.18 7.56
C THR A 158 10.63 7.73 7.38
N LEU A 159 10.80 8.98 6.95
CA LEU A 159 12.13 9.59 6.83
C LEU A 159 12.84 9.62 8.18
N ASP A 160 12.15 9.98 9.27
CA ASP A 160 12.74 9.96 10.61
C ASP A 160 13.19 8.55 11.02
N PHE A 161 12.40 7.50 10.71
CA PHE A 161 12.79 6.11 10.99
C PHE A 161 13.95 5.62 10.12
N LEU A 162 14.01 6.04 8.85
CA LEU A 162 15.05 5.63 7.91
C LEU A 162 16.38 6.35 8.11
N LEU A 163 16.34 7.57 8.66
CA LEU A 163 17.51 8.40 8.95
C LEU A 163 18.07 8.18 10.37
N ALA A 164 17.40 7.38 11.21
CA ALA A 164 17.81 7.03 12.58
C ALA A 164 18.51 5.66 12.68
#